data_AF-Q5AWQ7-F1
#
_entry.id   AF-Q5AWQ7-F1
#
_cell.length_a   1.000
_cell.length_b   1.000
_cell.length_c   1.000
_cell.angle_alpha   90.00
_cell.angle_beta   90.00
_cell.angle_gamma   90.00
#
_symmetry.space_group_name_H-M   'P 1'
#
loop_
_entity.id
_entity.type
_entity.pdbx_description
1 polymer ?
#
loop_
_entity_poly.entity_id
_entity_poly.type
_entity_poly.pdbx_seq_one_letter_code
_entity_poly.pdbx_strand_id
1 'polypeptide(L)'
;MPPSGSSFTALNLPADFTLPQCMEYFTLRAGPNTDLWRKPPNGDTSTAPIVFTSLRNPFLVAEVTVTADFEMEWDQGGLVIFAGGAPQSISSGTAPLARTRRFGGASPNPQPCKWVKAGMEFASGTVNVSSVSATADGADWSLAPLSAADRGPSAIHSVRLKLERVGHSLWVWYQVPSVSPYAMTPGQVAETWKKMREVTWFFYGVEDKFIYVGVYASRPANIQRSSTVWGRTHRTGSSSSAPATGDYLVVEFEDLEIL
;
A
#
# COMPACT_ATOMS: atom_id res chain seq x y z
N MET A 1 13.03 15.19 -8.07
CA MET A 1 13.48 14.24 -9.12
C MET A 1 13.05 12.87 -8.67
N PRO A 2 12.32 12.11 -9.51
CA PRO A 2 11.88 10.76 -9.16
C PRO A 2 13.07 9.88 -8.78
N PRO A 3 12.95 9.00 -7.78
CA PRO A 3 14.04 8.13 -7.38
C PRO A 3 14.34 7.11 -8.49
N SER A 4 15.58 6.62 -8.54
CA SER A 4 15.95 5.60 -9.51
C SER A 4 15.36 4.24 -9.12
N GLY A 5 14.77 3.51 -10.07
CA GLY A 5 14.23 2.17 -9.83
C GLY A 5 15.28 1.16 -9.37
N SER A 6 16.56 1.37 -9.69
CA SER A 6 17.69 0.56 -9.20
C SER A 6 17.90 0.62 -7.68
N SER A 7 17.31 1.62 -7.01
CA SER A 7 17.36 1.75 -5.55
C SER A 7 16.24 1.00 -4.83
N PHE A 8 15.35 0.34 -5.57
CA PHE A 8 14.22 -0.39 -5.03
C PHE A 8 14.40 -1.90 -5.11
N THR A 9 13.75 -2.59 -4.19
CA THR A 9 13.63 -4.04 -4.11
C THR A 9 12.19 -4.43 -4.36
N ALA A 10 11.98 -5.42 -5.24
CA ALA A 10 10.69 -6.03 -5.49
C ALA A 10 10.47 -7.21 -4.52
N LEU A 11 9.28 -7.30 -3.95
CA LEU A 11 8.83 -8.38 -3.07
C LEU A 11 7.49 -8.92 -3.57
N ASN A 12 7.33 -10.25 -3.56
CA ASN A 12 6.14 -10.95 -4.05
C ASN A 12 5.76 -10.60 -5.49
N LEU A 13 6.76 -10.33 -6.32
CA LEU A 13 6.62 -10.05 -7.76
C LEU A 13 7.28 -11.16 -8.58
N PRO A 14 6.85 -11.38 -9.84
CA PRO A 14 7.47 -12.33 -10.75
C PRO A 14 8.98 -12.09 -10.90
N ALA A 15 9.74 -13.16 -11.16
CA ALA A 15 11.21 -13.07 -11.29
C ALA A 15 11.66 -12.24 -12.50
N ASP A 16 10.80 -12.09 -13.51
CA ASP A 16 10.98 -11.26 -14.71
C ASP A 16 10.45 -9.83 -14.54
N PHE A 17 9.94 -9.46 -13.36
CA PHE A 17 9.51 -8.10 -13.08
C PHE A 17 10.71 -7.13 -13.08
N THR A 18 10.57 -6.05 -13.85
CA THR A 18 11.57 -4.99 -13.94
C THR A 18 10.95 -3.63 -13.62
N LEU A 19 11.68 -2.81 -12.86
CA LEU A 19 11.31 -1.43 -12.60
C LEU A 19 11.82 -0.48 -13.69
N PRO A 20 11.14 0.64 -13.94
CA PRO A 20 11.65 1.69 -14.81
C PRO A 20 12.94 2.30 -14.24
N GLN A 21 13.74 2.94 -15.10
CA GLN A 21 14.96 3.61 -14.65
C GLN A 21 14.68 4.73 -13.64
N CYS A 22 13.60 5.48 -13.87
CA CYS A 22 13.04 6.50 -13.00
C CYS A 22 11.64 6.10 -12.54
N MET A 23 11.32 6.29 -11.26
CA MET A 23 10.03 5.93 -10.67
C MET A 23 8.95 7.00 -10.90
N GLU A 24 8.91 7.58 -12.10
CA GLU A 24 7.92 8.60 -12.48
C GLU A 24 6.54 7.97 -12.79
N TYR A 25 6.55 6.82 -13.48
CA TYR A 25 5.36 6.04 -13.76
C TYR A 25 5.69 4.54 -13.80
N PHE A 26 4.91 3.72 -13.11
CA PHE A 26 4.97 2.25 -13.22
C PHE A 26 3.67 1.61 -12.72
N THR A 27 3.53 0.31 -12.97
CA THR A 27 2.36 -0.45 -12.53
C THR A 27 2.77 -1.66 -11.69
N LEU A 28 1.94 -1.98 -10.69
CA LEU A 28 2.00 -3.28 -10.00
C LEU A 28 0.75 -4.09 -10.33
N ARG A 29 0.94 -5.40 -10.48
CA ARG A 29 -0.15 -6.36 -10.69
C ARG A 29 -0.32 -7.22 -9.45
N ALA A 30 -1.52 -7.21 -8.87
CA ALA A 30 -1.87 -8.05 -7.75
C ALA A 30 -2.84 -9.15 -8.17
N GLY A 31 -2.42 -10.41 -7.97
CA GLY A 31 -3.27 -11.59 -8.20
C GLY A 31 -4.20 -11.87 -7.00
N PRO A 32 -5.14 -12.81 -7.14
CA PRO A 32 -5.99 -13.23 -6.03
C PRO A 32 -5.17 -13.77 -4.85
N ASN A 33 -5.73 -13.67 -3.63
CA ASN A 33 -5.10 -14.08 -2.37
C ASN A 33 -3.79 -13.32 -2.02
N THR A 34 -3.65 -12.09 -2.51
CA THR A 34 -2.54 -11.21 -2.12
C THR A 34 -3.01 -10.24 -1.04
N ASP A 35 -2.28 -10.14 0.07
CA ASP A 35 -2.61 -9.25 1.19
C ASP A 35 -1.38 -8.91 2.04
N LEU A 36 -1.48 -7.81 2.80
CA LEU A 36 -0.58 -7.43 3.87
C LEU A 36 -1.42 -7.17 5.13
N TRP A 37 -1.40 -8.12 6.07
CA TRP A 37 -2.24 -8.06 7.26
C TRP A 37 -1.57 -8.76 8.45
N ARG A 38 -1.80 -8.27 9.67
CA ARG A 38 -1.36 -8.92 10.91
C ARG A 38 -2.58 -9.34 11.73
N LYS A 39 -2.74 -10.65 11.92
CA LYS A 39 -3.83 -11.23 12.71
C LYS A 39 -3.26 -11.94 13.93
N PRO A 40 -3.39 -11.40 15.15
CA PRO A 40 -3.06 -12.13 16.37
C PRO A 40 -4.01 -13.32 16.57
N PRO A 41 -3.54 -14.47 17.09
CA PRO A 41 -2.14 -14.86 17.33
C PRO A 41 -1.45 -15.46 16.08
N ASN A 42 -2.15 -15.49 14.95
CA ASN A 42 -1.80 -16.20 13.72
C ASN A 42 -0.66 -15.55 12.91
N GLY A 43 -0.14 -14.40 13.34
CA GLY A 43 1.00 -13.71 12.74
C GLY A 43 0.66 -12.88 11.51
N ASP A 44 1.62 -12.77 10.60
CA ASP A 44 1.56 -11.91 9.41
C ASP A 44 1.16 -12.71 8.17
N THR A 45 0.28 -12.13 7.36
CA THR A 45 0.17 -12.40 5.93
C THR A 45 0.92 -11.27 5.22
N SER A 46 1.91 -11.61 4.40
CA SER A 46 2.67 -10.68 3.56
C SER A 46 2.89 -11.31 2.19
N THR A 47 1.82 -11.36 1.40
CA THR A 47 1.79 -11.89 0.04
C THR A 47 1.54 -10.81 -1.01
N ALA A 48 1.21 -9.58 -0.59
CA ALA A 48 1.06 -8.43 -1.47
C ALA A 48 2.35 -8.13 -2.28
N PRO A 49 2.25 -7.92 -3.60
CA PRO A 49 3.28 -7.27 -4.40
C PRO A 49 3.68 -5.93 -3.80
N ILE A 50 4.96 -5.77 -3.48
CA ILE A 50 5.52 -4.57 -2.86
C ILE A 50 6.80 -4.18 -3.60
N VAL A 51 6.97 -2.88 -3.86
CA VAL A 51 8.23 -2.30 -4.32
C VAL A 51 8.66 -1.29 -3.28
N PHE A 52 9.81 -1.51 -2.64
CA PHE A 52 10.28 -0.70 -1.51
C PHE A 52 11.77 -0.38 -1.59
N THR A 53 12.18 0.69 -0.92
CA THR A 53 13.58 1.06 -0.76
C THR A 53 13.92 1.23 0.72
N SER A 54 15.20 1.03 1.07
CA SER A 54 15.73 1.35 2.39
C SER A 54 16.33 2.76 2.38
N LEU A 55 16.06 3.55 3.42
CA LEU A 55 16.53 4.92 3.47
C LEU A 55 17.94 5.01 4.06
N ARG A 56 18.77 5.86 3.47
CA ARG A 56 20.11 6.21 4.00
C ARG A 56 20.05 7.41 4.94
N ASN A 57 19.04 8.26 4.78
CA ASN A 57 18.78 9.44 5.57
C ASN A 57 17.48 9.25 6.37
N PRO A 58 17.23 10.07 7.39
CA PRO A 58 15.96 10.05 8.10
C PRO A 58 14.78 10.27 7.16
N PHE A 59 13.78 9.39 7.23
CA PHE A 59 12.52 9.56 6.50
C PHE A 59 11.85 10.88 6.89
N LEU A 60 11.48 11.67 5.90
CA LEU A 60 10.71 12.90 6.07
C LEU A 60 9.33 12.75 5.45
N VAL A 61 9.26 12.37 4.18
CA VAL A 61 8.01 12.32 3.44
C VAL A 61 8.07 11.30 2.31
N ALA A 62 6.94 10.66 2.00
CA ALA A 62 6.73 9.96 0.75
C ALA A 62 5.39 10.33 0.15
N GLU A 63 5.36 10.57 -1.16
CA GLU A 63 4.17 10.93 -1.90
C GLU A 63 4.04 10.09 -3.16
N VAL A 64 2.80 9.79 -3.57
CA VAL A 64 2.52 9.10 -4.83
C VAL A 64 1.08 9.38 -5.24
N THR A 65 0.81 9.48 -6.54
CA THR A 65 -0.55 9.39 -7.09
C THR A 65 -0.83 7.92 -7.41
N VAL A 66 -1.93 7.40 -6.88
CA VAL A 66 -2.39 6.03 -7.13
C VAL A 66 -3.60 6.08 -8.01
N THR A 67 -3.61 5.28 -9.07
CA THR A 67 -4.77 5.10 -9.93
C THR A 67 -5.07 3.62 -10.16
N ALA A 68 -6.33 3.19 -9.98
CA ALA A 68 -6.75 1.84 -10.35
C ALA A 68 -8.27 1.74 -10.52
N ASP A 69 -8.70 0.77 -11.33
CA ASP A 69 -10.08 0.31 -11.39
C ASP A 69 -10.30 -0.73 -10.28
N PHE A 70 -10.69 -0.27 -9.10
CA PHE A 70 -11.02 -1.14 -7.97
C PHE A 70 -12.41 -1.74 -8.16
N GLU A 71 -12.46 -3.07 -8.29
CA GLU A 71 -13.69 -3.77 -8.72
C GLU A 71 -14.12 -4.85 -7.73
N MET A 72 -13.19 -5.42 -6.97
CA MET A 72 -13.47 -6.49 -6.02
C MET A 72 -13.34 -6.01 -4.59
N GLU A 73 -14.18 -6.59 -3.73
CA GLU A 73 -14.14 -6.35 -2.29
C GLU A 73 -12.72 -6.60 -1.78
N TRP A 74 -12.19 -5.60 -1.11
CA TRP A 74 -10.83 -5.49 -0.57
C TRP A 74 -9.71 -5.32 -1.60
N ASP A 75 -9.96 -4.99 -2.87
CA ASP A 75 -8.89 -4.53 -3.77
C ASP A 75 -8.21 -3.27 -3.17
N GLN A 76 -6.87 -3.22 -3.16
CA GLN A 76 -6.10 -2.16 -2.48
C GLN A 76 -4.86 -1.76 -3.27
N GLY A 77 -4.45 -0.51 -3.11
CA GLY A 77 -3.20 0.02 -3.64
C GLY A 77 -2.78 1.31 -2.97
N GLY A 78 -1.48 1.48 -2.70
CA GLY A 78 -0.98 2.72 -2.13
C GLY A 78 0.44 2.65 -1.58
N LEU A 79 0.73 3.48 -0.59
CA LEU A 79 2.01 3.56 0.11
C LEU A 79 2.09 2.54 1.23
N VAL A 80 3.30 2.06 1.49
CA VAL A 80 3.63 1.23 2.64
C VAL A 80 4.94 1.68 3.27
N ILE A 81 5.00 1.68 4.60
CA ILE A 81 6.20 1.96 5.37
C ILE A 81 6.40 0.90 6.45
N PHE A 82 7.61 0.37 6.56
CA PHE A 82 8.04 -0.60 7.57
C PHE A 82 9.09 0.03 8.46
N ALA A 83 9.09 -0.35 9.74
CA ALA A 83 10.02 0.09 10.75
C ALA A 83 10.55 -1.10 11.56
N GLY A 84 11.87 -1.27 11.57
CA GLY A 84 12.58 -2.40 12.19
C GLY A 84 13.12 -3.38 11.15
N GLY A 85 12.49 -4.56 11.03
CA GLY A 85 12.90 -5.55 10.02
C GLY A 85 12.48 -5.16 8.60
N ALA A 86 13.30 -5.50 7.61
CA ALA A 86 12.91 -5.42 6.20
C ALA A 86 11.66 -6.28 5.93
N PRO A 87 10.78 -5.84 5.02
CA PRO A 87 9.60 -6.63 4.66
C PRO A 87 10.01 -7.97 4.05
N GLN A 88 9.27 -9.02 4.39
CA GLN A 88 9.53 -10.40 3.94
C GLN A 88 8.23 -11.04 3.47
N SER A 89 8.35 -11.97 2.52
CA SER A 89 7.22 -12.78 2.06
C SER A 89 6.80 -13.75 3.15
N ILE A 90 5.52 -13.74 3.54
CA ILE A 90 4.97 -14.61 4.57
C ILE A 90 3.57 -15.07 4.14
N SER A 91 3.37 -16.38 4.01
CA SER A 91 2.05 -16.98 3.76
C SER A 91 1.44 -17.47 5.08
N SER A 92 0.15 -17.18 5.29
CA SER A 92 -0.64 -17.62 6.43
C SER A 92 -0.86 -19.14 6.37
N GLY A 93 0.14 -19.89 6.82
CA GLY A 93 0.18 -21.35 6.82
C GLY A 93 1.47 -21.91 7.42
N THR A 94 2.55 -21.13 7.35
CA THR A 94 3.79 -21.38 8.09
C THR A 94 3.84 -20.47 9.30
N ALA A 95 3.16 -20.85 10.39
CA ALA A 95 3.48 -20.27 11.69
C ALA A 95 4.96 -20.56 11.96
N PRO A 96 5.84 -19.56 12.08
CA PRO A 96 7.14 -19.84 12.65
C PRO A 96 6.83 -20.16 14.11
N LEU A 97 6.92 -21.44 14.49
CA LEU A 97 7.22 -21.80 15.88
C LEU A 97 8.37 -20.88 16.27
N ALA A 98 8.12 -19.97 17.22
CA ALA A 98 9.11 -19.02 17.68
C ALA A 98 10.41 -19.77 17.97
N ARG A 99 11.35 -19.69 17.03
CA ARG A 99 12.62 -20.41 17.13
C ARG A 99 13.43 -19.62 18.12
N THR A 100 13.26 -19.94 19.40
CA THR A 100 14.19 -19.60 20.46
C THR A 100 15.56 -20.15 20.06
N ARG A 101 16.34 -19.35 19.35
CA ARG A 101 17.77 -19.60 19.19
C ARG A 101 18.40 -19.46 20.57
N ARG A 102 18.47 -20.57 21.32
CA ARG A 102 19.54 -20.79 22.28
C ARG A 102 20.84 -20.83 21.47
N PHE A 103 21.71 -19.86 21.69
CA PHE A 103 23.19 -19.92 21.74
C PHE A 103 23.78 -18.53 21.48
N GLY A 104 24.30 -17.91 22.55
CA GLY A 104 25.43 -16.97 22.57
C GLY A 104 25.32 -15.64 21.83
N GLY A 105 25.06 -14.56 22.57
CA GLY A 105 25.25 -13.18 22.14
C GLY A 105 24.02 -12.31 22.38
N ALA A 106 24.09 -11.41 23.37
CA ALA A 106 23.03 -10.46 23.66
C ALA A 106 22.83 -9.49 22.48
N SER A 107 21.88 -9.82 21.60
CA SER A 107 21.27 -8.85 20.69
C SER A 107 20.12 -8.19 21.46
N PRO A 108 20.09 -6.86 21.60
CA PRO A 108 18.97 -6.19 22.25
C PRO A 108 17.72 -6.49 21.41
N ASN A 109 16.67 -7.04 22.05
CA ASN A 109 15.35 -7.40 21.51
C ASN A 109 15.17 -7.15 20.00
N PRO A 110 14.90 -8.18 19.16
CA PRO A 110 14.39 -7.91 17.82
C PRO A 110 13.07 -7.17 17.98
N GLN A 111 13.11 -5.85 17.82
CA GLN A 111 11.92 -5.00 17.83
C GLN A 111 10.95 -5.60 16.78
N PRO A 112 9.70 -5.90 17.15
CA PRO A 112 8.74 -6.44 16.19
C PRO A 112 8.60 -5.44 15.04
N CYS A 113 8.70 -5.94 13.80
CA CYS A 113 8.53 -5.11 12.61
C CYS A 113 7.14 -4.45 12.67
N LYS A 114 7.12 -3.12 12.76
CA LYS A 114 5.89 -2.32 12.66
C LYS A 114 5.73 -1.88 11.22
N TRP A 115 4.50 -1.80 10.75
CA TRP A 115 4.26 -1.26 9.41
C TRP A 115 2.95 -0.49 9.36
N VAL A 116 2.89 0.44 8.41
CA VAL A 116 1.67 1.14 8.04
C VAL A 116 1.51 1.02 6.54
N LYS A 117 0.34 0.60 6.08
CA LYS A 117 -0.09 0.78 4.69
C LYS A 117 -1.19 1.82 4.65
N ALA A 118 -1.20 2.64 3.60
CA ALA A 118 -2.23 3.62 3.35
C ALA A 118 -2.49 3.71 1.86
N GLY A 119 -3.75 3.79 1.45
CA GLY A 119 -4.08 3.71 0.04
C GLY A 119 -5.54 3.87 -0.27
N MET A 120 -5.88 3.56 -1.51
CA MET A 120 -7.26 3.34 -1.92
C MET A 120 -7.63 1.89 -1.62
N GLU A 121 -8.86 1.68 -1.14
CA GLU A 121 -9.41 0.35 -0.86
C GLU A 121 -10.89 0.30 -1.23
N PHE A 122 -11.29 -0.71 -2.00
CA PHE A 122 -12.70 -0.97 -2.27
C PHE A 122 -13.30 -1.81 -1.15
N ALA A 123 -14.20 -1.23 -0.37
CA ALA A 123 -14.83 -1.91 0.76
C ALA A 123 -16.28 -1.45 0.90
N SER A 124 -17.17 -2.40 1.19
CA SER A 124 -18.61 -2.16 1.35
C SER A 124 -19.23 -1.50 0.12
N GLY A 125 -18.80 -1.91 -1.08
CA GLY A 125 -19.34 -1.43 -2.35
C GLY A 125 -18.92 -0.02 -2.77
N THR A 126 -17.92 0.57 -2.12
CA THR A 126 -17.39 1.90 -2.50
C THR A 126 -15.88 1.97 -2.32
N VAL A 127 -15.24 2.92 -3.03
CA VAL A 127 -13.82 3.21 -2.89
C VAL A 127 -13.62 4.15 -1.70
N ASN A 128 -12.72 3.78 -0.81
CA ASN A 128 -12.35 4.52 0.38
C ASN A 128 -10.86 4.85 0.33
N VAL A 129 -10.44 5.85 1.11
CA VAL A 129 -9.05 5.88 1.58
C VAL A 129 -8.97 4.98 2.80
N SER A 130 -8.01 4.07 2.82
CA SER A 130 -7.75 3.18 3.94
C SER A 130 -6.36 3.37 4.52
N SER A 131 -6.24 3.05 5.80
CA SER A 131 -4.96 2.93 6.48
C SER A 131 -5.00 1.78 7.47
N VAL A 132 -3.96 0.96 7.46
CA VAL A 132 -3.75 -0.12 8.43
C VAL A 132 -2.41 0.10 9.11
N SER A 133 -2.40 0.11 10.44
CA SER A 133 -1.19 0.13 11.24
C SER A 133 -1.04 -1.20 11.97
N ALA A 134 0.10 -1.86 11.81
CA ALA A 134 0.40 -3.10 12.49
C ALA A 134 1.53 -2.91 13.50
N THR A 135 1.23 -3.30 14.75
CA THR A 135 2.18 -3.37 15.86
C THR A 135 2.30 -4.81 16.35
N ALA A 136 2.98 -5.06 17.46
CA ALA A 136 3.07 -6.41 18.04
C ALA A 136 1.68 -7.01 18.36
N ASP A 137 0.69 -6.15 18.63
CA ASP A 137 -0.62 -6.54 19.15
C ASP A 137 -1.66 -6.80 18.05
N GLY A 138 -1.32 -6.57 16.78
CA GLY A 138 -2.22 -6.77 15.65
C GLY A 138 -2.24 -5.62 14.64
N ALA A 139 -3.08 -5.77 13.62
CA ALA A 139 -3.41 -4.72 12.66
C ALA A 139 -4.64 -3.93 13.12
N ASP A 140 -4.54 -2.60 13.12
CA ASP A 140 -5.60 -1.64 13.38
C ASP A 140 -5.94 -0.90 12.08
N TRP A 141 -7.18 -1.05 11.61
CA TRP A 141 -7.67 -0.62 10.31
C TRP A 141 -8.70 0.51 10.42
N SER A 142 -8.53 1.52 9.55
CA SER A 142 -9.39 2.69 9.46
C SER A 142 -9.75 2.96 8.00
N LEU A 143 -11.00 3.38 7.76
CA LEU A 143 -11.52 3.78 6.46
C LEU A 143 -12.05 5.22 6.52
N ALA A 144 -11.83 5.97 5.44
CA ALA A 144 -12.43 7.28 5.20
C ALA A 144 -13.12 7.28 3.83
N PRO A 145 -14.41 7.58 3.74
CA PRO A 145 -15.14 7.54 2.47
C PRO A 145 -14.66 8.63 1.50
N LEU A 146 -14.48 8.26 0.23
CA LEU A 146 -14.24 9.20 -0.85
C LEU A 146 -15.59 9.64 -1.46
N SER A 147 -16.35 10.48 -0.74
CA SER A 147 -17.61 11.01 -1.25
C SER A 147 -17.39 12.19 -2.20
N ALA A 148 -17.77 12.06 -3.47
CA ALA A 148 -18.10 13.22 -4.30
C ALA A 148 -19.56 13.59 -4.02
N ALA A 149 -19.81 14.58 -3.16
CA ALA A 149 -21.16 14.93 -2.73
C ALA A 149 -22.09 15.40 -3.89
N ASP A 150 -21.53 15.84 -5.03
CA ASP A 150 -22.28 16.54 -6.08
C ASP A 150 -22.08 16.03 -7.51
N ARG A 151 -21.39 14.90 -7.68
CA ARG A 151 -21.30 14.23 -9.00
C ARG A 151 -21.85 12.83 -8.79
N GLY A 152 -22.58 12.29 -9.78
CA GLY A 152 -23.07 10.91 -9.73
C GLY A 152 -21.92 9.89 -9.58
N PRO A 153 -22.11 8.61 -9.92
CA PRO A 153 -21.10 7.56 -9.74
C PRO A 153 -19.86 7.68 -10.67
N SER A 154 -19.33 8.88 -10.88
CA SER A 154 -17.95 9.08 -11.33
C SER A 154 -17.04 8.52 -10.24
N ALA A 155 -16.70 7.25 -10.38
CA ALA A 155 -15.82 6.52 -9.48
C ALA A 155 -14.49 7.28 -9.36
N ILE A 156 -14.18 7.74 -8.15
CA ILE A 156 -12.85 8.29 -7.86
C ILE A 156 -11.89 7.10 -8.00
N HIS A 157 -11.17 7.07 -9.11
CA HIS A 157 -10.17 6.05 -9.41
C HIS A 157 -8.76 6.53 -9.11
N SER A 158 -8.56 7.78 -8.68
CA SER A 158 -7.26 8.38 -8.43
C SER A 158 -7.19 9.19 -7.15
N VAL A 159 -6.13 8.99 -6.35
CA VAL A 159 -5.84 9.70 -5.10
C VAL A 159 -4.34 9.95 -4.98
N ARG A 160 -3.95 11.17 -4.60
CA ARG A 160 -2.60 11.49 -4.15
C ARG A 160 -2.47 11.16 -2.67
N LEU A 161 -1.49 10.35 -2.30
CA LEU A 161 -1.22 9.93 -0.93
C LEU A 161 0.06 10.57 -0.44
N LYS A 162 0.13 10.85 0.86
CA LYS A 162 1.34 11.30 1.54
C LYS A 162 1.51 10.66 2.90
N LEU A 163 2.70 10.13 3.13
CA LEU A 163 3.20 9.72 4.44
C LEU A 163 4.20 10.77 4.90
N GLU A 164 4.05 11.30 6.10
CA GLU A 164 4.90 12.37 6.63
C GLU A 164 5.36 12.04 8.05
N ARG A 165 6.65 12.20 8.34
CA ARG A 165 7.17 12.07 9.70
C ARG A 165 7.04 13.39 10.44
N VAL A 166 6.36 13.36 11.58
CA VAL A 166 6.27 14.48 12.52
C VAL A 166 6.78 14.02 13.89
N GLY A 167 8.04 14.33 14.19
CA GLY A 167 8.73 13.82 15.38
C GLY A 167 8.84 12.29 15.37
N HIS A 168 8.13 11.64 16.31
CA HIS A 168 8.02 10.18 16.36
C HIS A 168 6.71 9.63 15.77
N SER A 169 5.80 10.50 15.32
CA SER A 169 4.54 10.11 14.69
C SER A 169 4.70 9.98 13.17
N LEU A 170 3.90 9.09 12.58
CA LEU A 170 3.65 9.02 11.15
C LEU A 170 2.28 9.60 10.86
N TRP A 171 2.20 10.61 10.01
CA TRP A 171 0.96 11.20 9.55
C TRP A 171 0.62 10.69 8.15
N VAL A 172 -0.65 10.34 7.95
CA VAL A 172 -1.20 9.87 6.68
C VAL A 172 -2.14 10.94 6.16
N TRP A 173 -1.87 11.38 4.94
CA TRP A 173 -2.63 12.41 4.24
C TRP A 173 -3.08 11.91 2.88
N TYR A 174 -4.14 12.50 2.36
CA TYR A 174 -4.60 12.25 1.00
C TYR A 174 -5.18 13.51 0.36
N GLN A 175 -5.16 13.55 -0.96
CA GLN A 175 -5.78 14.57 -1.78
C GLN A 175 -6.47 13.89 -2.97
N VAL A 176 -7.66 14.38 -3.34
CA VAL A 176 -8.38 13.92 -4.54
C VAL A 176 -8.08 14.92 -5.68
N PRO A 177 -7.32 14.54 -6.73
CA PRO A 177 -6.83 15.48 -7.74
C PRO A 177 -7.93 16.28 -8.45
N SER A 178 -9.11 15.68 -8.67
CA SER A 178 -10.22 16.31 -9.41
C SER A 178 -10.97 17.41 -8.65
N VAL A 179 -10.72 17.58 -7.35
CA VAL A 179 -11.49 18.51 -6.50
C VAL A 179 -10.87 19.92 -6.46
N SER A 180 -9.66 20.12 -7.00
CA SER A 180 -8.99 21.44 -6.93
C SER A 180 -8.28 21.87 -8.22
N PRO A 181 -8.98 22.01 -9.36
CA PRO A 181 -8.39 22.56 -10.59
C PRO A 181 -8.02 24.06 -10.48
N TYR A 182 -8.32 24.72 -9.36
CA TYR A 182 -8.16 26.17 -9.18
C TYR A 182 -7.15 26.59 -8.09
N ALA A 183 -6.46 25.64 -7.42
CA ALA A 183 -5.42 26.01 -6.46
C ALA A 183 -4.20 26.57 -7.22
N MET A 184 -4.05 27.90 -7.21
CA MET A 184 -2.97 28.60 -7.93
C MET A 184 -1.90 29.17 -6.99
N THR A 185 -2.03 28.95 -5.68
CA THR A 185 -1.05 29.38 -4.68
C THR A 185 -0.59 28.21 -3.81
N PRO A 186 0.65 28.22 -3.29
CA PRO A 186 1.15 27.13 -2.43
C PRO A 186 0.30 26.85 -1.18
N GLY A 187 -0.30 27.90 -0.59
CA GLY A 187 -1.21 27.77 0.55
C GLY A 187 -2.51 27.06 0.18
N GLN A 188 -3.09 27.39 -0.98
CA GLN A 188 -4.29 26.70 -1.47
C GLN A 188 -4.00 25.23 -1.83
N VAL A 189 -2.81 24.92 -2.37
CA VAL A 189 -2.41 23.52 -2.61
C VAL A 189 -2.25 22.78 -1.28
N ALA A 190 -1.66 23.40 -0.25
CA ALA A 190 -1.56 22.78 1.08
C ALA A 190 -2.94 22.51 1.72
N GLU A 191 -3.92 23.41 1.54
CA GLU A 191 -5.31 23.24 2.01
C GLU A 191 -6.06 22.09 1.34
N THR A 192 -5.57 21.55 0.22
CA THR A 192 -6.21 20.41 -0.45
C THR A 192 -5.90 19.05 0.19
N TRP A 193 -4.86 18.98 1.03
CA TRP A 193 -4.50 17.77 1.76
C TRP A 193 -5.41 17.55 2.96
N LYS A 194 -6.05 16.38 3.02
CA LYS A 194 -6.87 15.94 4.15
C LYS A 194 -6.08 14.99 5.03
N LYS A 195 -6.01 15.25 6.33
CA LYS A 195 -5.38 14.34 7.29
C LYS A 195 -6.30 13.14 7.48
N MET A 196 -5.80 11.95 7.18
CA MET A 196 -6.52 10.70 7.38
C MET A 196 -6.25 10.12 8.77
N ARG A 197 -4.97 10.01 9.13
CA ARG A 197 -4.56 9.27 10.33
C ARG A 197 -3.28 9.84 10.90
N GLU A 198 -3.18 9.77 12.21
CA GLU A 198 -1.91 9.92 12.93
C GLU A 198 -1.61 8.60 13.66
N VAL A 199 -0.45 8.02 13.35
CA VAL A 199 0.07 6.84 14.03
C VAL A 199 1.17 7.31 14.96
N THR A 200 0.83 7.44 16.24
CA THR A 200 1.77 7.92 17.25
C THR A 200 2.89 6.92 17.51
N TRP A 201 4.09 7.41 17.80
CA TRP A 201 5.25 6.59 18.18
C TRP A 201 5.73 5.57 17.14
N PHE A 202 5.32 5.72 15.87
CA PHE A 202 5.74 4.84 14.78
C PHE A 202 7.28 4.76 14.66
N PHE A 203 7.95 5.91 14.74
CA PHE A 203 9.43 5.99 14.63
C PHE A 203 10.16 5.86 15.97
N TYR A 204 9.46 5.72 17.10
CA TYR A 204 10.12 5.63 18.40
C TYR A 204 10.94 4.33 18.51
N GLY A 205 12.20 4.46 18.90
CA GLY A 205 13.12 3.34 19.09
C GLY A 205 13.59 2.66 17.80
N VAL A 206 13.39 3.29 16.63
CA VAL A 206 13.80 2.76 15.33
C VAL A 206 14.83 3.69 14.69
N GLU A 207 16.00 3.13 14.33
CA GLU A 207 17.01 3.85 13.56
C GLU A 207 16.56 3.99 12.10
N ASP A 208 16.92 5.10 11.45
CA ASP A 208 16.43 5.41 10.10
C ASP A 208 16.84 4.37 9.04
N LYS A 209 18.00 3.71 9.22
CA LYS A 209 18.46 2.60 8.36
C LYS A 209 17.52 1.38 8.36
N PHE A 210 16.61 1.31 9.33
CA PHE A 210 15.59 0.26 9.48
C PHE A 210 14.20 0.75 9.06
N ILE A 211 14.13 1.87 8.34
CA ILE A 211 12.91 2.34 7.69
C ILE A 211 12.94 1.94 6.23
N TYR A 212 11.85 1.30 5.80
CA TYR A 212 11.64 0.88 4.42
C TYR A 212 10.34 1.48 3.93
N VAL A 213 10.38 2.21 2.81
CA VAL A 213 9.22 2.88 2.22
C VAL A 213 9.04 2.42 0.80
N GLY A 214 7.78 2.30 0.38
CA GLY A 214 7.46 1.85 -0.96
C GLY A 214 5.99 1.96 -1.28
N VAL A 215 5.61 1.24 -2.34
CA VAL A 215 4.24 1.09 -2.77
C VAL A 215 3.83 -0.38 -2.75
N TYR A 216 2.53 -0.64 -2.68
CA TYR A 216 1.97 -1.98 -2.71
C TYR A 216 0.67 -2.03 -3.51
N ALA A 217 0.35 -3.23 -4.00
CA ALA A 217 -0.97 -3.56 -4.52
C ALA A 217 -1.42 -4.89 -3.93
N SER A 218 -2.72 -5.07 -3.71
CA SER A 218 -3.25 -6.32 -3.17
C SER A 218 -4.68 -6.58 -3.63
N ARG A 219 -4.98 -7.86 -3.84
CA ARG A 219 -6.30 -8.41 -4.15
C ARG A 219 -6.54 -9.61 -3.23
N PRO A 220 -7.06 -9.38 -2.01
CA PRO A 220 -7.31 -10.43 -1.04
C PRO A 220 -8.43 -11.38 -1.46
N ALA A 221 -9.43 -10.90 -2.22
CA ALA A 221 -10.52 -11.72 -2.69
C ALA A 221 -10.03 -12.93 -3.51
N ASN A 222 -10.55 -14.11 -3.16
CA ASN A 222 -10.23 -15.39 -3.81
C ASN A 222 -11.25 -15.78 -4.90
N ILE A 223 -11.91 -14.79 -5.49
CA ILE A 223 -13.02 -15.01 -6.41
C ILE A 223 -12.56 -14.55 -7.79
N GLN A 224 -12.77 -15.39 -8.82
CA GLN A 224 -12.48 -15.00 -10.20
C GLN A 224 -13.38 -13.83 -10.60
N ARG A 225 -12.82 -12.82 -11.27
CA ARG A 225 -13.57 -11.63 -11.74
C ARG A 225 -14.82 -12.01 -12.54
N SER A 226 -14.73 -13.07 -13.34
CA SER A 226 -15.84 -13.61 -14.14
C SER A 226 -17.05 -14.10 -13.33
N SER A 227 -16.86 -14.37 -12.04
CA SER A 227 -17.90 -14.85 -11.13
C SER A 227 -18.51 -13.75 -10.26
N THR A 228 -18.00 -12.51 -10.32
CA THR A 228 -18.61 -11.36 -9.62
C THR A 228 -19.80 -10.80 -10.40
N VAL A 229 -20.70 -10.10 -9.69
CA VAL A 229 -21.86 -9.44 -10.33
C VAL A 229 -21.36 -8.45 -11.38
N TRP A 230 -20.31 -7.67 -11.08
CA TRP A 230 -19.68 -6.74 -12.02
C TRP A 230 -19.19 -7.43 -13.30
N GLY A 231 -18.47 -8.56 -13.17
CA GLY A 231 -17.98 -9.33 -14.31
C GLY A 231 -19.08 -9.95 -15.16
N ARG A 232 -20.27 -10.18 -14.59
CA ARG A 232 -21.46 -10.63 -15.35
C ARG A 232 -22.12 -9.49 -16.11
N THR A 233 -22.14 -8.27 -15.57
CA THR A 233 -22.79 -7.10 -16.20
C THR A 233 -21.97 -6.50 -17.34
N HIS A 234 -20.63 -6.56 -17.28
CA HIS A 234 -19.72 -5.96 -18.27
C HIS A 234 -19.20 -6.92 -19.34
N ARG A 235 -19.70 -8.16 -19.41
CA ARG A 235 -19.21 -9.16 -20.37
C ARG A 235 -19.82 -8.96 -21.77
N THR A 236 -19.20 -8.12 -22.59
CA THR A 236 -19.39 -8.16 -24.04
C THR A 236 -18.59 -9.33 -24.61
N GLY A 237 -19.26 -10.22 -25.35
CA GLY A 237 -18.77 -11.56 -25.67
C GLY A 237 -17.39 -11.62 -26.33
N SER A 238 -16.47 -12.34 -25.70
CA SER A 238 -15.48 -13.15 -26.41
C SER A 238 -15.15 -14.39 -25.56
N SER A 239 -15.21 -15.55 -26.20
CA SER A 239 -14.83 -16.84 -25.65
C SER A 239 -13.42 -17.16 -26.14
N SER A 240 -12.41 -17.01 -25.29
CA SER A 240 -11.07 -17.53 -25.55
C SER A 240 -10.50 -18.14 -24.27
N SER A 241 -9.94 -19.34 -24.41
CA SER A 241 -9.37 -20.19 -23.38
C SER A 241 -7.90 -19.85 -23.09
N ALA A 242 -7.58 -18.57 -22.96
CA ALA A 242 -6.36 -18.11 -22.31
C ALA A 242 -6.70 -17.74 -20.85
N PRO A 243 -5.77 -17.81 -19.87
CA PRO A 243 -6.03 -17.22 -18.56
C PRO A 243 -6.38 -15.75 -18.84
N ALA A 244 -7.63 -15.39 -18.55
CA ALA A 244 -8.15 -14.10 -18.97
C ALA A 244 -7.23 -13.03 -18.38
N THR A 245 -6.90 -12.02 -19.18
CA THR A 245 -6.21 -10.77 -18.80
C THR A 245 -6.93 -10.01 -17.66
N GLY A 246 -7.95 -10.62 -17.05
CA GLY A 246 -8.87 -10.10 -16.08
C GLY A 246 -8.85 -10.82 -14.72
N ASP A 247 -7.78 -11.49 -14.27
CA ASP A 247 -7.70 -11.95 -12.87
C ASP A 247 -6.85 -11.06 -11.94
N TYR A 248 -6.08 -10.13 -12.50
CA TYR A 248 -5.21 -9.23 -11.74
C TYR A 248 -5.86 -7.85 -11.52
N LEU A 249 -5.59 -7.27 -10.35
CA LEU A 249 -5.72 -5.83 -10.11
C LEU A 249 -4.46 -5.17 -10.67
N VAL A 250 -4.64 -4.13 -11.48
CA VAL A 250 -3.53 -3.30 -11.97
C VAL A 250 -3.62 -1.98 -11.24
N VAL A 251 -2.56 -1.61 -10.52
CA VAL A 251 -2.45 -0.33 -9.83
C VAL A 251 -1.33 0.47 -10.47
N GLU A 252 -1.66 1.68 -10.90
CA GLU A 252 -0.73 2.63 -11.48
C GLU A 252 -0.21 3.58 -10.40
N PHE A 253 1.09 3.85 -10.44
CA PHE A 253 1.79 4.75 -9.53
C PHE A 253 2.48 5.83 -10.34
N GLU A 254 2.17 7.08 -10.01
CA GLU A 254 2.67 8.28 -10.65
C GLU A 254 3.36 9.18 -9.63
N ASP A 255 4.44 9.85 -10.06
CA ASP A 255 5.20 10.82 -9.27
C ASP A 255 5.62 10.32 -7.88
N LEU A 256 6.14 9.09 -7.79
CA LEU A 256 6.64 8.57 -6.52
C LEU A 256 7.83 9.42 -6.05
N GLU A 257 7.69 10.07 -4.91
CA GLU A 257 8.76 10.82 -4.25
C GLU A 257 8.98 10.27 -2.84
N ILE A 258 10.24 10.14 -2.44
CA ILE A 258 10.64 9.69 -1.09
C ILE A 258 11.84 10.53 -0.66
N LEU A 259 11.70 11.23 0.47
CA LEU A 259 12.71 12.12 1.06
C LEU A 259 13.03 11.72 2.49
#